data_AF-A0A0G0G8C4-F1
#
_entry.id   AF-A0A0G0G8C4-F1
#
_cell.length_a   1.000
_cell.length_b   1.000
_cell.length_c   1.000
_cell.angle_alpha   90.00
_cell.angle_beta   90.00
_cell.angle_gamma   90.00
#
_symmetry.space_group_name_H-M   'P 1'
#
loop_
_entity.id
_entity.type
_entity.pdbx_description
1 polymer ?
#
loop_
_entity_poly.entity_id
_entity_poly.type
_entity_poly.pdbx_seq_one_letter_code
_entity_poly.pdbx_strand_id
1 'polypeptide(L)' 'MEQDINKVEEQIKKLEEKMVNPDFWNDKNKAQTVLKELTKIKRKLF' A
#
# COMPACT_ATOMS: atom_id res chain seq x y z
N MET A 1 -20.93 1.37 2.66
CA MET A 1 -20.21 2.21 1.67
C MET A 1 -19.12 3.07 2.32
N GLU A 2 -19.32 3.73 3.48
CA GLU A 2 -18.21 4.43 4.18
C GLU A 2 -17.20 3.50 4.88
N GLN A 3 -17.64 2.37 5.44
CA GLN A 3 -16.75 1.47 6.19
C GLN A 3 -15.65 0.82 5.32
N ASP A 4 -15.91 0.64 4.03
CA ASP A 4 -14.96 0.02 3.10
C ASP A 4 -13.85 1.00 2.71
N ILE A 5 -14.18 2.29 2.57
CA ILE A 5 -13.21 3.35 2.28
C ILE A 5 -12.21 3.48 3.43
N ASN A 6 -12.71 3.58 4.67
CA ASN A 6 -11.85 3.70 5.86
C ASN A 6 -10.87 2.53 6.01
N LYS A 7 -11.32 1.30 5.77
CA LYS A 7 -10.46 0.10 5.81
C LYS A 7 -9.38 0.13 4.74
N VAL A 8 -9.74 0.62 3.56
CA VAL A 8 -8.81 0.69 2.44
C VAL A 8 -7.79 1.81 2.64
N GLU A 9 -8.20 2.97 3.14
CA GLU A 9 -7.28 4.05 3.50
C GLU A 9 -6.28 3.61 4.58
N GLU A 10 -6.74 2.86 5.59
CA GLU A 10 -5.85 2.30 6.62
C GLU A 10 -4.82 1.32 6.02
N GLN A 11 -5.22 0.51 5.03
CA GLN A 11 -4.30 -0.38 4.32
C GLN A 11 -3.28 0.39 3.49
N ILE A 12 -3.70 1.44 2.76
CA ILE A 12 -2.80 2.30 1.99
C ILE A 12 -1.77 2.93 2.94
N LYS A 13 -2.22 3.49 4.07
CA LYS A 13 -1.35 4.13 5.05
C LYS A 13 -0.29 3.16 5.60
N LYS A 14 -0.68 1.93 5.96
CA LYS A 14 0.27 0.88 6.41
C LYS A 14 1.29 0.49 5.34
N LEU A 15 0.90 0.50 4.06
CA LEU A 15 1.82 0.21 2.96
C LEU A 15 2.78 1.39 2.72
N GLU A 16 2.29 2.62 2.80
CA GLU A 16 3.09 3.84 2.65
C GLU A 16 4.08 4.01 3.81
N GLU A 17 3.69 3.70 5.06
CA GLU A 17 4.61 3.70 6.22
C GLU A 17 5.77 2.72 6.03
N LYS A 18 5.54 1.56 5.42
CA LYS A 18 6.62 0.61 5.09
C LYS A 18 7.58 1.18 4.04
N MET A 19 7.08 1.98 3.10
CA MET A 19 7.89 2.60 2.05
C MET A 19 8.79 3.73 2.55
N VAL A 20 8.49 4.32 3.72
CA VAL A 20 9.35 5.31 4.37
C VAL A 20 10.66 4.69 4.88
N ASN A 21 10.64 3.40 5.24
CA ASN A 21 11.83 2.71 5.71
C ASN A 21 12.82 2.47 4.55
N PRO A 22 14.08 2.92 4.61
CA PRO A 22 15.07 2.67 3.57
C PRO A 22 15.32 1.17 3.30
N ASP A 23 15.26 0.33 4.34
CA ASP A 23 15.45 -1.13 4.22
C ASP A 23 14.35 -1.81 3.41
N PHE A 24 13.19 -1.18 3.31
CA PHE A 24 12.12 -1.67 2.46
C PHE A 24 12.54 -1.68 0.99
N TRP A 25 13.33 -0.69 0.55
CA TRP A 25 13.82 -0.58 -0.81
C TRP A 25 15.00 -1.51 -1.11
N ASN A 26 15.67 -2.01 -0.06
CA ASN A 26 16.74 -3.02 -0.20
C ASN A 26 16.20 -4.36 -0.71
N ASP A 27 14.95 -4.70 -0.38
CA ASP A 27 14.27 -5.88 -0.92
C ASP A 27 13.35 -5.50 -2.10
N LYS A 28 13.93 -5.54 -3.31
CA LYS A 28 13.21 -5.21 -4.55
C LYS A 28 11.96 -6.07 -4.77
N ASN A 29 11.98 -7.35 -4.38
CA ASN A 29 10.84 -8.26 -4.57
C ASN A 29 9.69 -7.87 -3.64
N LYS A 30 10.01 -7.58 -2.38
CA LYS A 30 9.04 -7.10 -1.39
C LYS A 30 8.49 -5.72 -1.76
N ALA A 31 9.35 -4.80 -2.17
CA ALA A 31 8.94 -3.47 -2.63
C ALA A 31 7.99 -3.56 -3.83
N GLN A 32 8.31 -4.36 -4.84
CA GLN A 32 7.46 -4.54 -6.01
C GLN A 32 6.10 -5.16 -5.66
N THR A 33 6.07 -6.11 -4.71
CA THR A 33 4.83 -6.74 -4.24
C THR A 33 3.92 -5.71 -3.58
N VAL A 34 4.46 -4.93 -2.65
CA VAL A 34 3.71 -3.87 -1.94
C VAL A 34 3.23 -2.78 -2.89
N LEU A 35 4.04 -2.37 -3.86
CA LEU A 35 3.63 -1.39 -4.88
C LEU A 35 2.49 -1.92 -5.77
N LYS A 36 2.51 -3.21 -6.14
CA LYS A 36 1.42 -3.85 -6.89
C LYS A 36 0.12 -3.86 -6.08
N GLU A 37 0.18 -4.20 -4.80
CA GLU A 37 -0.98 -4.16 -3.91
C GLU A 37 -1.52 -2.74 -3.76
N LEU A 38 -0.66 -1.77 -3.49
CA LEU A 38 -1.03 -0.37 -3.35
C LEU A 38 -1.69 0.18 -4.62
N THR A 39 -1.15 -0.15 -5.80
CA THR A 39 -1.74 0.25 -7.09
C THR A 39 -3.10 -0.40 -7.32
N LYS A 40 -3.24 -1.70 -7.02
CA LYS A 40 -4.50 -2.43 -7.14
C LYS A 40 -5.58 -1.86 -6.22
N ILE A 41 -5.19 -1.48 -5.02
CA ILE A 41 -6.06 -0.88 -4.01
C ILE A 41 -6.51 0.51 -4.48
N LYS A 42 -5.58 1.37 -4.92
CA LYS A 42 -5.91 2.72 -5.41
C LYS A 42 -6.85 2.69 -6.63
N ARG A 43 -6.65 1.74 -7.57
CA ARG A 43 -7.56 1.51 -8.72
C ARG A 43 -8.96 0.99 -8.36
N LYS A 44 -9.16 0.46 -7.16
CA LYS A 44 -10.50 0.04 -6.71
C LYS A 44 -11.27 1.21 -6.09
N LEU A 45 -10.57 2.25 -5.64
CA LEU A 45 -11.17 3.48 -5.10
C LEU A 45 -11.43 4.53 -6.18
N PHE A 46 -10.52 4.66 -7.14
CA PHE A 46 -10.52 5.63 -8.24
C PHE A 46 -10.66 4.92 -9.58
#